data_AF-A0A7X6ZQM0-F1
#
_entry.id   AF-A0A7X6ZQM0-F1
#
_cell.length_a   1.000
_cell.length_b   1.000
_cell.length_c   1.000
_cell.angle_alpha   90.00
_cell.angle_beta   90.00
_cell.angle_gamma   90.00
#
_symmetry.space_group_name_H-M   'P 1'
#
loop_
_entity.id
_entity.type
_entity.pdbx_description
1 polymer ?
#
loop_
_entity_poly.entity_id
_entity_poly.type
_entity_poly.pdbx_seq_one_letter_code
_entity_poly.pdbx_strand_id
1 'polypeptide(L)' 'MHLELDPARIATAYEAGGAAAISVLTESRFFKGSTEDLLAAREVTSVPILRKDFTISKYQVYETAAMGADA' A
#
# COMPACT_ATOMS: atom_id res chain seq x y z
N MET A 1 3.67 23.86 -2.37
CA MET A 1 2.44 23.25 -1.84
C MET A 1 2.76 21.77 -1.61
N HIS A 2 3.01 21.37 -0.36
CA HIS A 2 3.07 19.95 -0.04
C HIS A 2 1.63 19.46 0.00
N LEU A 3 1.23 18.61 -0.95
CA LEU A 3 0.01 17.83 -0.76
C LEU A 3 0.31 16.83 0.36
N GLU A 4 -0.46 16.88 1.45
CA GLU A 4 -0.56 15.74 2.34
C GLU A 4 -1.24 14.60 1.57
N LEU A 5 -0.59 13.43 1.58
CA LEU A 5 -1.14 12.20 1.03
C LEU A 5 -2.14 11.64 2.04
N ASP A 6 -3.35 11.33 1.57
CA ASP A 6 -4.32 10.54 2.32
C ASP A 6 -4.47 9.19 1.59
N PRO A 7 -3.81 8.12 2.07
CA PRO A 7 -3.80 6.82 1.41
C PRO A 7 -5.20 6.23 1.27
N ALA A 8 -6.04 6.38 2.30
CA ALA A 8 -7.39 5.85 2.29
C ALA A 8 -8.23 6.54 1.20
N ARG A 9 -8.23 7.88 1.19
CA ARG A 9 -8.97 8.65 0.18
C ARG A 9 -8.53 8.33 -1.25
N ILE A 10 -7.23 8.15 -1.48
CA ILE A 10 -6.68 7.85 -2.80
C ILE A 10 -7.02 6.40 -3.21
N ALA A 11 -6.92 5.46 -2.28
CA ALA A 11 -7.25 4.05 -2.53
C ALA A 11 -8.73 3.89 -2.91
N THR A 12 -9.66 4.51 -2.18
CA THR A 12 -11.09 4.55 -2.52
C THR A 12 -11.32 5.16 -3.91
N ALA A 13 -10.61 6.24 -4.25
CA ALA A 13 -10.74 6.87 -5.55
C ALA A 13 -10.23 5.97 -6.70
N TYR A 14 -9.14 5.22 -6.48
CA TYR A 14 -8.65 4.26 -7.48
C TYR A 14 -9.61 3.09 -7.68
N GLU A 15 -10.15 2.51 -6.61
CA GLU A 15 -11.15 1.44 -6.72
C GLU A 15 -12.42 1.92 -7.41
N ALA A 16 -12.94 3.11 -7.05
CA ALA A 16 -14.08 3.73 -7.73
C ALA A 16 -13.81 4.03 -9.20
N GLY A 17 -12.55 4.29 -9.56
CA GLY A 17 -12.08 4.45 -10.94
C GLY A 17 -11.93 3.14 -11.71
N GLY A 18 -12.21 1.98 -11.09
CA GLY A 18 -12.11 0.66 -11.71
C GLY A 18 -10.71 0.06 -11.70
N ALA A 19 -9.83 0.49 -10.78
CA ALA A 19 -8.54 -0.15 -10.60
C ALA A 19 -8.72 -1.63 -10.22
N ALA A 20 -8.01 -2.53 -10.90
CA ALA A 20 -8.08 -3.96 -10.62
C ALA A 20 -7.28 -4.35 -9.36
N ALA A 21 -6.33 -3.52 -8.95
CA ALA A 21 -5.48 -3.68 -7.77
C ALA A 21 -4.84 -2.34 -7.41
N ILE A 22 -4.33 -2.22 -6.17
CA ILE A 22 -3.65 -1.03 -5.67
C ILE A 22 -2.23 -1.41 -5.21
N SER A 23 -1.24 -0.62 -5.63
CA SER A 23 0.15 -0.78 -5.20
C SER A 23 0.49 0.32 -4.21
N VAL A 24 0.87 -0.04 -2.98
CA VAL A 24 1.20 0.94 -1.94
C VAL A 24 2.70 0.91 -1.64
N LEU A 25 3.37 2.05 -1.76
CA LEU A 25 4.78 2.18 -1.42
C LEU A 25 4.94 2.19 0.11
N THR A 26 5.74 1.26 0.65
CA THR A 26 6.03 1.19 2.10
C THR A 26 7.46 1.62 2.45
N GLU A 27 8.29 1.89 1.44
CA GLU A 27 9.67 2.33 1.62
C GLU A 27 9.72 3.81 2.04
N SER A 28 10.37 4.09 3.18
CA SER A 28 10.29 5.40 3.83
C SER A 28 11.38 6.40 3.42
N ARG A 29 12.57 5.95 3.00
CA ARG A 29 13.73 6.83 2.79
C ARG A 29 13.68 7.59 1.47
N PHE A 30 13.32 6.90 0.40
CA PHE A 30 13.32 7.42 -0.96
C PHE A 30 11.90 7.76 -1.43
N PHE A 31 10.93 6.95 -1.04
CA PHE A 31 9.54 7.12 -1.48
C PHE A 31 8.63 7.77 -0.44
N LYS A 32 9.09 7.92 0.82
CA LYS A 32 8.33 8.50 1.93
C LYS A 32 7.01 7.76 2.20
N GLY A 33 6.98 6.46 1.88
CA GLY A 33 5.87 5.58 2.21
C GLY A 33 6.02 4.98 3.60
N SER A 34 4.99 4.26 4.03
CA SER A 34 4.94 3.64 5.35
C SER A 34 4.05 2.39 5.35
N THR A 35 4.16 1.58 6.40
CA THR A 35 3.26 0.42 6.57
C THR A 35 1.84 0.90 6.88
N GLU A 36 1.72 2.01 7.58
CA GLU A 36 0.47 2.67 7.92
C GLU A 36 -0.31 3.09 6.67
N ASP A 37 0.39 3.54 5.61
CA ASP A 37 -0.25 3.85 4.33
C ASP A 37 -0.89 2.61 3.69
N LEU A 38 -0.21 1.45 3.78
CA LEU A 38 -0.72 0.19 3.27
C LEU A 38 -1.94 -0.28 4.06
N LEU A 39 -1.88 -0.20 5.38
CA LEU A 39 -3.01 -0.56 6.25
C LEU A 39 -4.21 0.35 6.02
N ALA A 40 -3.99 1.66 5.90
CA ALA A 40 -5.05 2.63 5.62
C ALA A 40 -5.72 2.39 4.26
N ALA A 41 -4.95 2.04 3.22
CA ALA A 41 -5.51 1.65 1.94
C ALA A 41 -6.29 0.33 2.03
N ARG A 42 -5.76 -0.67 2.76
CA ARG A 42 -6.38 -1.98 2.94
C ARG A 42 -7.72 -1.92 3.66
N GLU A 43 -7.86 -1.03 4.66
CA GLU A 43 -9.11 -0.88 5.41
C GLU A 43 -10.28 -0.40 4.55
N VAL A 44 -10.02 0.32 3.46
CA VAL A 44 -11.07 1.02 2.69
C VAL A 44 -11.28 0.49 1.28
N THR A 45 -10.54 -0.54 0.86
CA THR A 45 -10.70 -1.13 -0.49
C THR A 45 -10.86 -2.64 -0.46
N SER A 46 -11.60 -3.16 -1.45
CA SER A 46 -11.84 -4.60 -1.61
C SER A 46 -10.98 -5.26 -2.69
N VAL A 47 -10.32 -4.45 -3.53
CA VAL A 47 -9.39 -4.94 -4.56
C VAL A 47 -8.06 -5.39 -3.97
N PRO A 48 -7.32 -6.30 -4.62
CA PRO A 48 -6.02 -6.74 -4.15
C PRO A 48 -5.03 -5.59 -3.93
N ILE A 49 -4.21 -5.70 -2.88
CA ILE A 49 -3.15 -4.75 -2.53
C ILE A 49 -1.77 -5.40 -2.64
N LEU A 50 -0.89 -4.76 -3.38
CA LEU A 50 0.55 -5.07 -3.47
C LEU A 50 1.33 -4.20 -2.49
N ARG A 51 2.18 -4.82 -1.65
CA ARG A 51 3.21 -4.10 -0.89
C ARG A 51 4.37 -3.77 -1.83
N LYS A 52 4.47 -2.50 -2.22
CA LYS A 52 5.57 -2.02 -3.06
C LYS A 52 6.74 -1.58 -2.19
N ASP A 53 7.72 -2.47 -2.09
CA ASP A 53 8.96 -2.23 -1.35
C ASP A 53 10.15 -2.90 -2.06
N PHE A 54 11.36 -2.68 -1.54
CA PHE A 54 12.53 -3.45 -1.92
C PHE A 54 12.63 -4.72 -1.05
N THR A 55 12.10 -5.82 -1.56
CA THR A 55 12.19 -7.14 -0.92
C THR A 55 13.55 -7.78 -1.19
N ILE A 56 14.41 -7.87 -0.17
CA ILE A 56 15.76 -8.45 -0.23
C ILE A 56 15.93 -9.70 0.65
N SER A 57 14.92 -10.04 1.45
CA SER A 57 14.92 -11.18 2.36
C SER A 57 13.56 -11.89 2.38
N LYS A 58 13.58 -13.21 2.62
CA LYS A 58 12.36 -14.00 2.86
C LYS A 58 11.54 -13.48 4.04
N TYR A 59 12.20 -12.88 5.04
CA TYR A 59 11.51 -12.26 6.18
C TYR A 59 10.48 -11.22 5.71
N GLN A 60 10.84 -10.40 4.72
CA GLN A 60 9.95 -9.36 4.20
C GLN A 60 8.72 -9.95 3.50
N VAL A 61 8.82 -11.15 2.92
CA VAL A 61 7.66 -11.85 2.35
C VAL A 61 6.68 -12.27 3.46
N TYR A 62 7.18 -12.79 4.58
CA TYR A 62 6.34 -13.11 5.75
C TYR A 62 5.73 -11.86 6.37
N GLU A 63 6.51 -10.78 6.47
CA GLU A 63 6.04 -9.48 6.94
C GLU A 63 4.93 -8.91 6.04
N THR A 64 5.08 -8.97 4.71
CA THR A 64 4.05 -8.59 3.73
C THR A 64 2.75 -9.37 3.94
N ALA A 65 2.84 -10.69 4.11
CA ALA A 65 1.68 -11.54 4.37
C ALA A 65 1.01 -11.20 5.71
N ALA A 66 1.81 -10.91 6.75
CA ALA A 66 1.29 -10.51 8.06
C ALA A 66 0.59 -9.14 8.04
N MET A 67 0.99 -8.23 7.15
CA MET A 67 0.32 -6.95 6.89
C MET A 67 -1.00 -7.11 6.11
N GLY A 68 -1.30 -8.32 5.61
CA GLY A 68 -2.50 -8.58 4.81
C GLY A 68 -2.42 -8.11 3.37
N ALA A 69 -1.21 -7.87 2.84
CA ALA A 69 -1.04 -7.63 1.40
C ALA A 69 -1.15 -8.94 0.62
N ASP A 70 -1.67 -8.85 -0.60
CA ASP A 70 -1.94 -10.00 -1.47
C ASP A 70 -0.76 -10.35 -2.39
N ALA A 71 0.21 -9.42 -2.52
CA ALA A 71 1.43 -9.57 -3.31
C ALA A 71 2.59 -8.74 -2.73
#